data_AF-A0A6B3FEM2-F1
#
_entry.id   AF-A0A6B3FEM2-F1
#
_cell.length_a   1.000
_cell.length_b   1.000
_cell.length_c   1.000
_cell.angle_alpha   90.00
_cell.angle_beta   90.00
_cell.angle_gamma   90.00
#
_symmetry.space_group_name_H-M   'P 1'
#
loop_
_entity.id
_entity.type
_entity.pdbx_description
1 polymer ?
#
loop_
_entity_poly.entity_id
_entity_poly.type
_entity_poly.pdbx_seq_one_letter_code
_entity_poly.pdbx_strand_id
1 'polypeptide(L)'
;AGDYTVSATALPVPGEALDKLLFELTGERDKIEVTADSTARLGTNLSPRNLTDGDLTTAWIAGERPVLRLNWPEKRPVGEIVFAAAGGLSARAEQVQISSPDGTAVASVDENGMARFSPINTDRMDITISKTAPLTVHNPVADGQLQLPVGLSEVYIPALEEFRSPQPKPDQKFSLPCGKGPVLSVGGTYLETKAEGRVRDLTQRRPIEVSLCTDDSKVELAASSTTVQAGDEGPLAITDVSLSNGTTEATAATPRSVEVKQGEGDRRTVEVGAGEASYLQIHENHNKGWKATLDGKELTPLRIDGWQQAWLVPEGEGGTVTLEYEPAKIYQWGLIGAGVLFLALVVLALVGRKKSGPEETEELPAPPGPG
;
A
#
# COMPACT_ATOMS: atom_id res chain seq x y z
N ALA A 1 13.44 -21.04 -26.61
CA ALA A 1 12.99 -22.11 -25.71
C ALA A 1 14.11 -22.41 -24.74
N GLY A 2 13.81 -22.85 -23.53
CA GLY A 2 14.81 -23.20 -22.53
C GLY A 2 14.21 -23.34 -21.14
N ASP A 3 15.05 -23.74 -20.19
CA ASP A 3 14.68 -23.90 -18.78
C ASP A 3 14.70 -22.55 -18.07
N TYR A 4 13.65 -22.28 -17.32
CA TYR A 4 13.52 -21.10 -16.47
C TYR A 4 13.29 -21.54 -15.03
N THR A 5 14.05 -20.97 -14.11
CA THR A 5 13.78 -21.07 -12.68
C THR A 5 12.63 -20.13 -12.34
N VAL A 6 11.62 -20.65 -11.66
CA VAL A 6 10.47 -19.87 -11.19
C VAL A 6 10.65 -19.59 -9.71
N SER A 7 10.61 -18.30 -9.35
CA SER A 7 10.41 -17.87 -7.97
C SER A 7 9.15 -17.03 -7.87
N ALA A 8 8.42 -17.18 -6.76
CA ALA A 8 7.20 -16.42 -6.54
C ALA A 8 7.12 -15.94 -5.09
N THR A 9 6.38 -14.85 -4.88
CA THR A 9 6.00 -14.39 -3.55
C THR A 9 4.48 -14.32 -3.45
N ALA A 10 3.96 -14.67 -2.28
CA ALA A 10 2.55 -14.56 -1.97
C ALA A 10 2.31 -13.70 -0.75
N LEU A 11 1.13 -13.07 -0.69
CA LEU A 11 0.64 -12.37 0.49
C LEU A 11 -0.53 -13.15 1.12
N PRO A 12 -0.64 -13.16 2.46
CA PRO A 12 -1.81 -13.69 3.14
C PRO A 12 -3.07 -12.92 2.82
N VAL A 13 -4.15 -13.66 2.51
CA VAL A 13 -5.47 -13.12 2.23
C VAL A 13 -6.32 -13.27 3.50
N PRO A 14 -6.82 -12.16 4.09
CA PRO A 14 -7.68 -12.27 5.28
C PRO A 14 -8.98 -12.99 4.98
N GLY A 15 -9.32 -13.92 5.87
CA GLY A 15 -10.55 -14.68 5.84
C GLY A 15 -10.39 -16.04 6.51
N GLU A 16 -11.46 -16.81 6.47
CA GLU A 16 -11.56 -18.13 7.12
C GLU A 16 -10.44 -19.09 6.70
N ALA A 17 -10.03 -19.07 5.42
CA ALA A 17 -8.94 -19.92 4.94
C ALA A 17 -7.60 -19.61 5.63
N LEU A 18 -7.29 -18.32 5.85
CA LEU A 18 -6.06 -17.92 6.55
C LEU A 18 -6.15 -18.20 8.05
N ASP A 19 -7.31 -17.95 8.66
CA ASP A 19 -7.54 -18.26 10.07
C ASP A 19 -7.37 -19.77 10.33
N LYS A 20 -7.93 -20.61 9.45
CA LYS A 20 -7.76 -22.07 9.46
C LYS A 20 -6.30 -22.48 9.27
N LEU A 21 -5.59 -21.88 8.32
CA LEU A 21 -4.16 -22.16 8.11
C LEU A 21 -3.34 -21.83 9.36
N LEU A 22 -3.57 -20.65 9.96
CA LEU A 22 -2.92 -20.26 11.21
C LEU A 22 -3.24 -21.25 12.32
N PHE A 23 -4.49 -21.68 12.45
CA PHE A 23 -4.87 -22.71 13.42
C PHE A 23 -4.18 -24.05 13.17
N GLU A 24 -4.05 -24.51 11.93
CA GLU A 24 -3.33 -25.76 11.61
C GLU A 24 -1.83 -25.67 11.95
N LEU A 25 -1.23 -24.48 11.77
CA LEU A 25 0.20 -24.25 12.02
C LEU A 25 0.54 -23.96 13.49
N THR A 26 -0.38 -23.32 14.22
CA THR A 26 -0.11 -22.73 15.54
C THR A 26 -1.14 -23.11 16.59
N GLY A 27 -2.26 -23.71 16.20
CA GLY A 27 -3.37 -24.03 17.07
C GLY A 27 -2.94 -25.04 18.12
N GLU A 28 -3.04 -24.61 19.38
CA GLU A 28 -3.03 -25.52 20.50
C GLU A 28 -4.39 -26.20 20.56
N ARG A 29 -4.39 -27.52 20.78
CA ARG A 29 -5.62 -28.23 21.11
C ARG A 29 -6.15 -27.69 22.44
N ASP A 30 -7.45 -27.85 22.64
CA ASP A 30 -8.11 -27.50 23.89
C ASP A 30 -8.15 -25.99 24.19
N LYS A 31 -8.35 -25.14 23.17
CA LYS A 31 -8.48 -23.68 23.28
C LYS A 31 -9.85 -23.18 22.81
N ILE A 32 -10.16 -21.92 23.13
CA ILE A 32 -11.33 -21.22 22.56
C ILE A 32 -11.06 -21.00 21.06
N GLU A 33 -11.98 -21.49 20.23
CA GLU A 33 -12.04 -21.16 18.82
C GLU A 33 -13.06 -20.03 18.63
N VAL A 34 -12.67 -18.96 17.93
CA VAL A 34 -13.54 -17.82 17.64
C VAL A 34 -13.62 -17.60 16.14
N THR A 35 -14.84 -17.59 15.62
CA THR A 35 -15.15 -17.19 14.24
C THR A 35 -16.16 -16.05 14.25
N ALA A 36 -16.33 -15.39 13.10
CA ALA A 36 -17.29 -14.31 12.95
C ALA A 36 -18.07 -14.45 11.64
N ASP A 37 -19.36 -14.08 11.65
CA ASP A 37 -20.18 -14.06 10.43
C ASP A 37 -19.72 -12.99 9.43
N SER A 38 -19.05 -11.95 9.92
CA SER A 38 -18.39 -10.96 9.06
C SER A 38 -17.29 -10.20 9.80
N THR A 39 -16.27 -9.80 9.05
CA THR A 39 -15.17 -8.96 9.51
C THR A 39 -14.99 -7.80 8.53
N ALA A 40 -14.75 -6.59 9.04
CA ALA A 40 -14.54 -5.41 8.23
C ALA A 40 -13.27 -5.53 7.36
N ARG A 41 -13.36 -5.08 6.11
CA ARG A 41 -12.22 -5.01 5.18
C ARG A 41 -11.42 -3.71 5.34
N LEU A 42 -11.32 -3.18 6.56
CA LEU A 42 -10.72 -1.88 6.88
C LEU A 42 -9.28 -1.97 7.38
N GLY A 43 -8.72 -3.18 7.53
CA GLY A 43 -7.39 -3.36 8.10
C GLY A 43 -6.72 -4.67 7.72
N THR A 44 -5.40 -4.71 7.92
CA THR A 44 -4.57 -5.86 7.55
C THR A 44 -4.46 -6.94 8.63
N ASN A 45 -4.91 -6.66 9.86
CA ASN A 45 -4.82 -7.63 10.95
C ASN A 45 -6.12 -7.68 11.77
N LEU A 46 -7.26 -7.56 11.09
CA LEU A 46 -8.58 -7.70 11.70
C LEU A 46 -9.03 -9.15 11.55
N SER A 47 -9.09 -9.90 12.66
CA SER A 47 -9.53 -11.29 12.67
C SER A 47 -10.21 -11.63 14.00
N PRO A 48 -11.30 -12.43 14.00
CA PRO A 48 -11.93 -12.89 15.23
C PRO A 48 -10.98 -13.68 16.15
N ARG A 49 -9.92 -14.30 15.62
CA ARG A 49 -8.91 -15.00 16.42
C ARG A 49 -8.24 -14.12 17.46
N ASN A 50 -8.18 -12.81 17.17
CA ASN A 50 -7.54 -11.83 18.04
C ASN A 50 -8.30 -11.63 19.35
N LEU A 51 -9.57 -12.05 19.41
CA LEU A 51 -10.43 -11.78 20.56
C LEU A 51 -10.11 -12.61 21.81
N THR A 52 -9.20 -13.58 21.73
CA THR A 52 -8.88 -14.47 22.86
C THR A 52 -7.37 -14.62 23.10
N ASP A 53 -6.57 -13.76 22.49
CA ASP A 53 -5.12 -13.92 22.39
C ASP A 53 -4.30 -13.20 23.46
N GLY A 54 -4.94 -12.34 24.26
CA GLY A 54 -4.28 -11.56 25.31
C GLY A 54 -3.53 -10.34 24.84
N ASP A 55 -3.63 -9.96 23.58
CA ASP A 55 -2.98 -8.81 22.98
C ASP A 55 -3.99 -7.72 22.61
N LEU A 56 -4.13 -6.74 23.50
CA LEU A 56 -5.01 -5.57 23.32
C LEU A 56 -4.60 -4.63 22.17
N THR A 57 -3.46 -4.88 21.51
CA THR A 57 -3.04 -4.16 20.30
C THR A 57 -3.61 -4.75 19.02
N THR A 58 -4.18 -5.96 19.11
CA THR A 58 -4.90 -6.61 18.02
C THR A 58 -6.40 -6.41 18.17
N ALA A 59 -7.16 -6.64 17.10
CA ALA A 59 -8.60 -6.41 17.12
C ALA A 59 -9.36 -7.25 16.10
N TRP A 60 -10.66 -7.36 16.32
CA TRP A 60 -11.66 -7.66 15.32
C TRP A 60 -12.60 -6.46 15.20
N ILE A 61 -12.96 -6.10 13.96
CA ILE A 61 -14.01 -5.12 13.68
C ILE A 61 -15.06 -5.84 12.85
N ALA A 62 -16.31 -5.73 13.26
CA ALA A 62 -17.41 -6.38 12.57
C ALA A 62 -17.61 -5.82 11.15
N GLY A 63 -17.97 -6.71 10.23
CA GLY A 63 -18.61 -6.30 8.98
C GLY A 63 -20.10 -6.00 9.19
N GLU A 64 -20.92 -6.29 8.19
CA GLU A 64 -22.37 -6.05 8.23
C GLU A 64 -23.12 -6.94 9.25
N ARG A 65 -22.52 -8.05 9.66
CA ARG A 65 -23.10 -9.05 10.58
C ARG A 65 -22.22 -9.21 11.82
N PRO A 66 -22.50 -8.48 12.91
CA PRO A 66 -21.67 -8.50 14.12
C PRO A 66 -21.99 -9.71 15.01
N VAL A 67 -21.80 -10.90 14.48
CA VAL A 67 -22.01 -12.18 15.19
C VAL A 67 -20.68 -12.89 15.35
N LEU A 68 -20.33 -13.20 16.59
CA LEU A 68 -19.19 -14.05 16.96
C LEU A 68 -19.70 -15.44 17.31
N ARG A 69 -18.96 -16.49 16.92
CA ARG A 69 -19.23 -17.87 17.32
C ARG A 69 -18.02 -18.41 18.04
N LEU A 70 -18.23 -18.83 19.28
CA LEU A 70 -17.19 -19.32 20.17
C LEU A 70 -17.46 -20.79 20.49
N ASN A 71 -16.43 -21.62 20.43
CA ASN A 71 -16.45 -23.01 20.90
C ASN A 71 -15.25 -23.28 21.81
N TRP A 72 -15.41 -24.14 22.80
CA TRP A 72 -14.34 -24.54 23.72
C TRP A 72 -14.51 -25.99 24.19
N PRO A 73 -13.49 -26.61 24.82
CA PRO A 73 -13.41 -28.07 24.91
C PRO A 73 -14.45 -28.74 25.82
N GLU A 74 -14.87 -28.07 26.88
CA GLU A 74 -15.78 -28.64 27.88
C GLU A 74 -16.78 -27.62 28.42
N LYS A 75 -17.94 -28.12 28.88
CA LYS A 75 -18.99 -27.24 29.40
C LYS A 75 -18.50 -26.46 30.61
N ARG A 76 -18.70 -25.15 30.58
CA ARG A 76 -18.37 -24.23 31.66
C ARG A 76 -19.57 -23.32 31.94
N PRO A 77 -19.82 -22.96 33.22
CA PRO A 77 -20.86 -22.00 33.57
C PRO A 77 -20.40 -20.58 33.22
N VAL A 78 -20.86 -20.04 32.10
CA VAL A 78 -20.53 -18.69 31.64
C VAL A 78 -21.64 -17.72 32.02
N GLY A 79 -21.34 -16.71 32.85
CA GLY A 79 -22.29 -15.66 33.25
C GLY A 79 -21.72 -14.24 33.26
N GLU A 80 -20.42 -14.10 32.93
CA GLU A 80 -19.72 -12.82 32.81
C GLU A 80 -18.83 -12.85 31.58
N ILE A 81 -18.86 -11.78 30.80
CA ILE A 81 -18.00 -11.57 29.62
C ILE A 81 -17.57 -10.10 29.60
N VAL A 82 -16.30 -9.85 29.32
CA VAL A 82 -15.73 -8.51 29.13
C VAL A 82 -15.39 -8.31 27.67
N PHE A 83 -16.10 -7.39 27.03
CA PHE A 83 -15.92 -6.94 25.66
C PHE A 83 -15.01 -5.71 25.65
N ALA A 84 -13.69 -5.93 25.58
CA ALA A 84 -12.74 -4.83 25.50
C ALA A 84 -12.89 -4.12 24.15
N ALA A 85 -13.24 -2.83 24.18
CA ALA A 85 -13.45 -2.05 22.97
C ALA A 85 -12.11 -1.83 22.23
N ALA A 86 -12.11 -2.06 20.92
CA ALA A 86 -10.99 -1.67 20.07
C ALA A 86 -10.95 -0.14 19.92
N GLY A 87 -9.74 0.41 19.87
CA GLY A 87 -9.52 1.80 19.49
C GLY A 87 -9.70 2.04 17.98
N GLY A 88 -9.65 3.29 17.56
CA GLY A 88 -9.70 3.66 16.14
C GLY A 88 -11.13 3.84 15.60
N LEU A 89 -11.37 3.39 14.37
CA LEU A 89 -12.64 3.57 13.64
C LEU A 89 -13.67 2.50 14.02
N SER A 90 -13.97 2.36 15.31
CA SER A 90 -14.94 1.40 15.83
C SER A 90 -15.69 1.93 17.05
N ALA A 91 -16.93 1.47 17.22
CA ALA A 91 -17.77 1.72 18.39
C ALA A 91 -17.67 0.58 19.41
N ARG A 92 -17.91 0.88 20.70
CA ARG A 92 -18.07 -0.14 21.73
C ARG A 92 -19.45 -0.80 21.66
N ALA A 93 -19.55 -2.04 22.15
CA ALA A 93 -20.84 -2.68 22.39
C ALA A 93 -21.58 -2.02 23.56
N GLU A 94 -22.91 -1.94 23.46
CA GLU A 94 -23.83 -1.52 24.53
C GLU A 94 -24.82 -2.62 24.92
N GLN A 95 -25.07 -3.57 24.02
CA GLN A 95 -25.93 -4.72 24.29
C GLN A 95 -25.49 -5.90 23.43
N VAL A 96 -25.56 -7.09 24.02
CA VAL A 96 -25.34 -8.36 23.34
C VAL A 96 -26.52 -9.30 23.53
N GLN A 97 -26.79 -10.10 22.50
CA GLN A 97 -27.67 -11.25 22.55
C GLN A 97 -26.81 -12.51 22.48
N ILE A 98 -26.99 -13.37 23.46
CA ILE A 98 -26.23 -14.59 23.67
C ILE A 98 -27.14 -15.77 23.38
N SER A 99 -26.70 -16.66 22.51
CA SER A 99 -27.40 -17.88 22.16
C SER A 99 -26.47 -19.08 22.32
N SER A 100 -26.99 -20.15 22.90
CA SER A 100 -26.32 -21.44 23.00
C SER A 100 -27.36 -22.56 22.99
N PRO A 101 -26.96 -23.82 22.74
CA PRO A 101 -27.87 -24.96 22.86
C PRO A 101 -28.49 -25.11 24.25
N ASP A 102 -27.84 -24.60 25.29
CA ASP A 102 -28.21 -24.78 26.70
C ASP A 102 -28.93 -23.55 27.31
N GLY A 103 -29.12 -22.49 26.53
CA GLY A 103 -29.80 -21.28 27.01
C GLY A 103 -29.48 -20.04 26.19
N THR A 104 -30.26 -18.99 26.43
CA THR A 104 -30.12 -17.68 25.79
C THR A 104 -30.14 -16.58 26.84
N ALA A 105 -29.44 -15.48 26.58
CA ALA A 105 -29.47 -14.29 27.42
C ALA A 105 -29.42 -13.02 26.57
N VAL A 106 -29.95 -11.92 27.10
CA VAL A 106 -29.69 -10.57 26.59
C VAL A 106 -29.06 -9.80 27.72
N ALA A 107 -27.90 -9.19 27.47
CA ALA A 107 -27.14 -8.48 28.48
C ALA A 107 -26.76 -7.08 27.98
N SER A 108 -26.90 -6.08 28.84
CA SER A 108 -26.32 -4.77 28.62
C SER A 108 -24.80 -4.85 28.85
N VAL A 109 -24.05 -4.11 28.04
CA VAL A 109 -22.60 -3.94 28.16
C VAL A 109 -22.34 -2.56 28.75
N ASP A 110 -21.72 -2.52 29.94
CA ASP A 110 -21.41 -1.27 30.61
C ASP A 110 -20.25 -0.49 29.94
N GLU A 111 -19.88 0.65 30.51
CA GLU A 111 -18.81 1.50 29.97
C GLU A 111 -17.42 0.84 30.02
N ASN A 112 -17.22 -0.15 30.89
CA ASN A 112 -15.99 -0.93 30.98
C ASN A 112 -16.00 -2.15 30.05
N GLY A 113 -17.06 -2.33 29.26
CA GLY A 113 -17.22 -3.49 28.39
C GLY A 113 -17.79 -4.72 29.09
N MET A 114 -18.23 -4.63 30.35
CA MET A 114 -18.68 -5.80 31.10
C MET A 114 -20.15 -6.13 30.84
N ALA A 115 -20.44 -7.40 30.57
CA ALA A 115 -21.77 -7.95 30.46
C ALA A 115 -21.96 -9.07 31.51
N ARG A 116 -23.09 -9.01 32.24
CA ARG A 116 -23.47 -10.01 33.24
C ARG A 116 -24.87 -10.55 32.97
N PHE A 117 -25.04 -11.85 33.15
CA PHE A 117 -26.31 -12.56 32.93
C PHE A 117 -26.36 -13.84 33.78
N SER A 118 -27.53 -14.47 33.86
CA SER A 118 -27.67 -15.76 34.54
C SER A 118 -26.75 -16.80 33.88
N PRO A 119 -25.87 -17.49 34.64
CA PRO A 119 -24.90 -18.40 34.05
C PRO A 119 -25.54 -19.48 33.18
N ILE A 120 -24.97 -19.68 31.99
CA ILE A 120 -25.35 -20.72 31.04
C ILE A 120 -24.22 -21.76 31.00
N ASN A 121 -24.53 -23.01 31.32
CA ASN A 121 -23.55 -24.09 31.29
C ASN A 121 -23.47 -24.70 29.88
N THR A 122 -22.52 -24.23 29.08
CA THR A 122 -22.37 -24.57 27.66
C THR A 122 -20.90 -24.76 27.28
N ASP A 123 -20.65 -25.37 26.12
CA ASP A 123 -19.34 -25.52 25.46
C ASP A 123 -19.21 -24.65 24.19
N ARG A 124 -20.29 -23.94 23.84
CA ARG A 124 -20.38 -23.08 22.66
C ARG A 124 -21.33 -21.93 22.88
N MET A 125 -21.08 -20.81 22.19
CA MET A 125 -21.89 -19.60 22.30
C MET A 125 -21.80 -18.74 21.04
N ASP A 126 -22.97 -18.34 20.55
CA ASP A 126 -23.10 -17.29 19.55
C ASP A 126 -23.40 -15.97 20.28
N ILE A 127 -22.60 -14.95 19.98
CA ILE A 127 -22.73 -13.60 20.55
C ILE A 127 -23.05 -12.63 19.42
N THR A 128 -24.27 -12.11 19.41
CA THR A 128 -24.69 -11.05 18.49
C THR A 128 -24.62 -9.71 19.18
N ILE A 129 -23.87 -8.76 18.61
CA ILE A 129 -23.86 -7.38 19.13
C ILE A 129 -25.11 -6.66 18.63
N SER A 130 -26.12 -6.53 19.48
CA SER A 130 -27.44 -5.99 19.11
C SER A 130 -27.51 -4.47 19.22
N LYS A 131 -26.61 -3.83 19.98
CA LYS A 131 -26.52 -2.38 20.09
C LYS A 131 -25.09 -1.91 20.31
N THR A 132 -24.70 -0.82 19.64
CA THR A 132 -23.41 -0.16 19.79
C THR A 132 -23.58 1.25 20.34
N ALA A 133 -22.53 1.79 20.95
CA ALA A 133 -22.49 3.19 21.33
C ALA A 133 -22.60 4.10 20.10
N PRO A 134 -23.29 5.26 20.21
CA PRO A 134 -23.39 6.21 19.12
C PRO A 134 -22.02 6.82 18.86
N LEU A 135 -21.44 6.49 17.72
CA LEU A 135 -20.14 7.00 17.31
C LEU A 135 -20.09 7.05 15.79
N THR A 136 -19.98 8.25 15.25
CA THR A 136 -20.03 8.47 13.81
C THR A 136 -18.75 9.12 13.30
N VAL A 137 -18.47 8.88 12.02
CA VAL A 137 -17.45 9.62 11.25
C VAL A 137 -18.13 10.23 10.03
N HIS A 138 -17.62 11.36 9.55
CA HIS A 138 -18.08 11.92 8.29
C HIS A 138 -17.56 11.06 7.13
N ASN A 139 -18.47 10.56 6.29
CA ASN A 139 -18.16 9.85 5.06
C ASN A 139 -18.22 10.85 3.88
N PRO A 140 -17.07 11.23 3.28
CA PRO A 140 -17.04 12.23 2.21
C PRO A 140 -17.61 11.72 0.88
N VAL A 141 -17.71 10.40 0.69
CA VAL A 141 -18.27 9.82 -0.55
C VAL A 141 -19.79 9.90 -0.54
N ALA A 142 -20.40 9.69 0.64
CA ALA A 142 -21.85 9.75 0.83
C ALA A 142 -22.36 11.11 1.36
N ASP A 143 -21.45 12.05 1.64
CA ASP A 143 -21.72 13.35 2.28
C ASP A 143 -22.64 13.24 3.51
N GLY A 144 -22.28 12.37 4.45
CA GLY A 144 -23.13 12.05 5.59
C GLY A 144 -22.37 11.50 6.79
N GLN A 145 -23.06 11.38 7.93
CA GLN A 145 -22.52 10.71 9.11
C GLN A 145 -22.69 9.20 8.97
N LEU A 146 -21.58 8.47 9.03
CA LEU A 146 -21.54 7.01 9.04
C LEU A 146 -21.36 6.52 10.47
N GLN A 147 -22.29 5.72 10.97
CA GLN A 147 -22.12 5.01 12.24
C GLN A 147 -20.96 4.01 12.11
N LEU A 148 -20.02 4.07 13.05
CA LEU A 148 -18.90 3.15 13.09
C LEU A 148 -19.36 1.73 13.52
N PRO A 149 -18.80 0.67 12.92
CA PRO A 149 -19.08 -0.71 13.29
C PRO A 149 -18.55 -1.02 14.70
N VAL A 150 -19.03 -2.10 15.32
CA VAL A 150 -18.43 -2.57 16.58
C VAL A 150 -17.01 -3.08 16.33
N GLY A 151 -16.10 -2.74 17.24
CA GLY A 151 -14.74 -3.26 17.25
C GLY A 151 -14.34 -3.68 18.65
N LEU A 152 -13.70 -4.83 18.75
CA LEU A 152 -13.28 -5.45 20.00
C LEU A 152 -11.81 -5.84 19.90
N SER A 153 -11.04 -5.52 20.93
CA SER A 153 -9.66 -6.01 21.07
C SER A 153 -9.61 -7.35 21.80
N GLU A 154 -10.57 -7.63 22.67
CA GLU A 154 -10.64 -8.87 23.43
C GLU A 154 -12.10 -9.17 23.82
N VAL A 155 -12.44 -10.47 23.84
CA VAL A 155 -13.62 -11.05 24.48
C VAL A 155 -13.12 -11.92 25.63
N TYR A 156 -12.94 -11.32 26.79
CA TYR A 156 -12.43 -12.01 27.96
C TYR A 156 -13.59 -12.68 28.72
N ILE A 157 -13.51 -14.00 28.88
CA ILE A 157 -14.51 -14.80 29.58
C ILE A 157 -13.82 -15.41 30.81
N PRO A 158 -14.04 -14.89 32.04
CA PRO A 158 -13.35 -15.37 33.24
C PRO A 158 -13.48 -16.89 33.46
N ALA A 159 -14.64 -17.46 33.14
CA ALA A 159 -14.89 -18.90 33.27
C ALA A 159 -14.09 -19.77 32.30
N LEU A 160 -13.44 -19.18 31.30
CA LEU A 160 -12.67 -19.86 30.24
C LEU A 160 -11.20 -19.43 30.22
N GLU A 161 -10.67 -18.85 31.30
CA GLU A 161 -9.30 -18.30 31.36
C GLU A 161 -8.23 -19.32 30.93
N GLU A 162 -8.39 -20.59 31.30
CA GLU A 162 -7.46 -21.68 30.95
C GLU A 162 -7.47 -22.03 29.44
N PHE A 163 -8.58 -21.76 28.76
CA PHE A 163 -8.79 -22.08 27.35
C PHE A 163 -8.39 -20.93 26.42
N ARG A 164 -7.85 -19.81 26.94
CA ARG A 164 -7.40 -18.69 26.10
C ARG A 164 -6.37 -19.14 25.07
N SER A 165 -6.46 -18.60 23.87
CA SER A 165 -5.65 -18.96 22.71
C SER A 165 -4.55 -17.90 22.49
N PRO A 166 -3.38 -18.02 23.16
CA PRO A 166 -2.36 -16.96 23.12
C PRO A 166 -1.87 -16.66 21.70
N GLN A 167 -1.32 -15.45 21.53
CA GLN A 167 -0.65 -15.06 20.29
C GLN A 167 0.37 -16.13 19.86
N PRO A 168 0.33 -16.56 18.59
CA PRO A 168 1.25 -17.58 18.12
C PRO A 168 2.67 -17.02 18.06
N LYS A 169 3.67 -17.90 18.22
CA LYS A 169 5.08 -17.50 18.29
C LYS A 169 5.51 -16.86 16.96
N PRO A 170 5.82 -15.56 16.90
CA PRO A 170 5.99 -14.85 15.63
C PRO A 170 7.17 -15.36 14.80
N ASP A 171 8.26 -15.79 15.45
CA ASP A 171 9.46 -16.27 14.77
C ASP A 171 9.43 -17.77 14.44
N GLN A 172 8.37 -18.49 14.83
CA GLN A 172 8.17 -19.88 14.43
C GLN A 172 8.14 -19.97 12.90
N LYS A 173 8.98 -20.86 12.34
CA LYS A 173 8.94 -21.15 10.91
C LYS A 173 7.76 -22.05 10.60
N PHE A 174 7.16 -21.85 9.43
CA PHE A 174 6.19 -22.78 8.86
C PHE A 174 6.63 -23.18 7.44
N SER A 175 6.14 -24.33 7.01
CA SER A 175 6.30 -24.82 5.64
C SER A 175 5.00 -25.52 5.25
N LEU A 176 4.42 -25.11 4.12
CA LEU A 176 3.33 -25.80 3.46
C LEU A 176 3.95 -26.80 2.50
N PRO A 177 3.62 -28.09 2.60
CA PRO A 177 4.18 -29.09 1.70
C PRO A 177 3.68 -28.88 0.27
N CYS A 178 4.27 -29.62 -0.67
CA CYS A 178 3.86 -29.61 -2.05
C CYS A 178 2.36 -29.87 -2.24
N GLY A 179 1.74 -29.07 -3.11
CA GLY A 179 0.31 -29.09 -3.36
C GLY A 179 -0.53 -28.37 -2.29
N LYS A 180 0.10 -27.77 -1.27
CA LYS A 180 -0.56 -26.92 -0.26
C LYS A 180 -0.22 -25.43 -0.39
N GLY A 181 0.71 -25.08 -1.27
CA GLY A 181 0.95 -23.69 -1.64
C GLY A 181 -0.13 -23.12 -2.58
N PRO A 182 -0.08 -21.83 -2.90
CA PRO A 182 -1.01 -21.20 -3.83
C PRO A 182 -0.82 -21.71 -5.26
N VAL A 183 -1.93 -21.81 -6.00
CA VAL A 183 -1.93 -22.38 -7.35
C VAL A 183 -1.20 -21.46 -8.34
N LEU A 184 -0.30 -22.04 -9.14
CA LEU A 184 0.38 -21.37 -10.25
C LEU A 184 0.27 -22.23 -11.51
N SER A 185 -0.13 -21.62 -12.62
CA SER A 185 -0.18 -22.26 -13.93
C SER A 185 0.79 -21.57 -14.89
N VAL A 186 1.55 -22.37 -15.62
CA VAL A 186 2.49 -21.89 -16.66
C VAL A 186 2.18 -22.65 -17.95
N GLY A 187 1.84 -21.92 -19.01
CA GLY A 187 1.46 -22.52 -20.29
C GLY A 187 0.20 -23.39 -20.23
N GLY A 188 -0.69 -23.14 -19.27
CA GLY A 188 -1.89 -23.94 -19.04
C GLY A 188 -1.66 -25.21 -18.21
N THR A 189 -0.43 -25.49 -17.78
CA THR A 189 -0.12 -26.59 -16.87
C THR A 189 -0.14 -26.08 -15.43
N TYR A 190 -0.99 -26.66 -14.59
CA TYR A 190 -1.01 -26.39 -13.15
C TYR A 190 0.20 -27.04 -12.48
N LEU A 191 0.99 -26.23 -11.79
CA LEU A 191 2.17 -26.66 -11.07
C LEU A 191 1.88 -26.62 -9.58
N GLU A 192 2.20 -27.73 -8.90
CA GLU A 192 2.15 -27.75 -7.45
C GLU A 192 3.22 -26.85 -6.87
N THR A 193 2.84 -26.08 -5.86
CA THR A 193 3.74 -25.19 -5.14
C THR A 193 3.82 -25.58 -3.67
N LYS A 194 4.92 -25.17 -3.05
CA LYS A 194 5.12 -25.13 -1.60
C LYS A 194 5.32 -23.68 -1.17
N ALA A 195 5.05 -23.39 0.09
CA ALA A 195 5.23 -22.04 0.64
C ALA A 195 5.91 -22.10 2.00
N GLU A 196 6.87 -21.21 2.24
CA GLU A 196 7.68 -21.23 3.47
C GLU A 196 7.86 -19.80 4.01
N GLY A 197 7.91 -19.68 5.33
CA GLY A 197 8.05 -18.39 5.98
C GLY A 197 8.00 -18.49 7.49
N ARG A 198 7.68 -17.39 8.15
CA ARG A 198 7.43 -17.33 9.60
C ARG A 198 5.98 -17.01 9.87
N VAL A 199 5.49 -17.42 11.04
CA VAL A 199 4.12 -17.14 11.46
C VAL A 199 3.82 -15.64 11.44
N ARG A 200 4.79 -14.79 11.80
CA ARG A 200 4.64 -13.32 11.68
C ARG A 200 4.36 -12.85 10.26
N ASP A 201 4.79 -13.58 9.24
CA ASP A 201 4.57 -13.22 7.85
C ASP A 201 3.10 -13.46 7.47
N LEU A 202 2.47 -14.49 8.05
CA LEU A 202 1.03 -14.73 7.95
C LEU A 202 0.21 -13.70 8.73
N THR A 203 0.56 -13.43 9.99
CA THR A 203 -0.23 -12.53 10.86
C THR A 203 -0.08 -11.05 10.51
N GLN A 204 1.09 -10.64 9.99
CA GLN A 204 1.36 -9.25 9.62
C GLN A 204 1.27 -8.98 8.11
N ARG A 205 0.80 -9.97 7.33
CA ARG A 205 0.70 -9.93 5.87
C ARG A 205 1.98 -9.48 5.16
N ARG A 206 3.09 -10.15 5.49
CA ARG A 206 4.38 -9.95 4.81
C ARG A 206 4.53 -10.94 3.65
N PRO A 207 5.40 -10.64 2.67
CA PRO A 207 5.70 -11.57 1.59
C PRO A 207 6.17 -12.93 2.11
N ILE A 208 5.58 -14.00 1.56
CA ILE A 208 5.90 -15.41 1.83
C ILE A 208 6.54 -15.98 0.57
N GLU A 209 7.64 -16.71 0.73
CA GLU A 209 8.32 -17.36 -0.38
C GLU A 209 7.49 -18.55 -0.89
N VAL A 210 7.32 -18.61 -2.21
CA VAL A 210 6.63 -19.69 -2.91
C VAL A 210 7.59 -20.28 -3.93
N SER A 211 7.72 -21.61 -3.91
CA SER A 211 8.57 -22.36 -4.83
C SER A 211 7.74 -23.43 -5.53
N LEU A 212 8.10 -23.73 -6.78
CA LEU A 212 7.54 -24.89 -7.47
C LEU A 212 8.07 -26.18 -6.86
N CYS A 213 7.23 -27.21 -6.88
CA CYS A 213 7.59 -28.55 -6.44
C CYS A 213 8.31 -29.39 -7.50
N THR A 214 8.63 -28.80 -8.65
CA THR A 214 9.52 -29.38 -9.65
C THR A 214 10.97 -29.33 -9.19
N ASP A 215 11.82 -30.13 -9.83
CA ASP A 215 13.28 -30.09 -9.60
C ASP A 215 13.83 -28.68 -9.85
N ASP A 216 14.57 -28.15 -8.87
CA ASP A 216 15.12 -26.78 -8.85
C ASP A 216 14.09 -25.65 -9.11
N SER A 217 12.80 -25.93 -8.92
CA SER A 217 11.71 -25.01 -9.29
C SER A 217 11.74 -24.57 -10.76
N LYS A 218 12.13 -25.46 -11.67
CA LYS A 218 12.26 -25.16 -13.11
C LYS A 218 10.99 -25.48 -13.90
N VAL A 219 10.83 -24.74 -15.00
CA VAL A 219 9.85 -24.99 -16.07
C VAL A 219 10.51 -24.82 -17.43
N GLU A 220 10.19 -25.68 -18.38
CA GLU A 220 10.62 -25.52 -19.77
C GLU A 220 9.63 -24.61 -20.51
N LEU A 221 10.14 -23.55 -21.13
CA LEU A 221 9.34 -22.62 -21.92
C LEU A 221 9.69 -22.73 -23.40
N ALA A 222 8.67 -22.83 -24.25
CA ALA A 222 8.82 -22.78 -25.70
C ALA A 222 9.18 -21.36 -26.19
N ALA A 223 9.70 -21.23 -27.41
CA ALA A 223 9.91 -19.94 -28.08
C ALA A 223 8.59 -19.36 -28.63
N SER A 224 7.54 -19.35 -27.81
CA SER A 224 6.19 -18.91 -28.16
C SER A 224 5.56 -18.16 -26.99
N SER A 225 4.41 -17.52 -27.24
CA SER A 225 3.62 -16.93 -26.16
C SER A 225 3.27 -18.00 -25.12
N THR A 226 3.53 -17.70 -23.85
CA THR A 226 3.19 -18.54 -22.70
C THR A 226 2.40 -17.70 -21.71
N THR A 227 1.25 -18.19 -21.29
CA THR A 227 0.44 -17.55 -20.26
C THR A 227 0.87 -18.04 -18.89
N VAL A 228 1.10 -17.12 -17.96
CA VAL A 228 1.28 -17.42 -16.53
C VAL A 228 0.05 -16.94 -15.78
N GLN A 229 -0.53 -17.79 -14.94
CA GLN A 229 -1.74 -17.49 -14.17
C GLN A 229 -1.57 -17.91 -12.71
N ALA A 230 -1.80 -17.00 -11.79
CA ALA A 230 -1.91 -17.31 -10.37
C ALA A 230 -3.39 -17.48 -9.99
N GLY A 231 -3.68 -18.48 -9.16
CA GLY A 231 -5.00 -18.62 -8.54
C GLY A 231 -5.23 -17.56 -7.46
N ASP A 232 -6.49 -17.20 -7.24
CA ASP A 232 -6.95 -16.23 -6.23
C ASP A 232 -7.69 -16.90 -5.05
N GLU A 233 -7.72 -18.24 -5.03
CA GLU A 233 -8.34 -19.02 -3.97
C GLU A 233 -7.37 -19.37 -2.83
N GLY A 234 -7.92 -19.44 -1.61
CA GLY A 234 -7.21 -19.93 -0.43
C GLY A 234 -6.57 -18.83 0.44
N PRO A 235 -5.68 -19.24 1.37
CA PRO A 235 -5.12 -18.33 2.37
C PRO A 235 -4.00 -17.43 1.87
N LEU A 236 -3.44 -17.72 0.69
CA LEU A 236 -2.28 -17.04 0.11
C LEU A 236 -2.58 -16.69 -1.35
N ALA A 237 -2.33 -15.45 -1.74
CA ALA A 237 -2.43 -15.01 -3.13
C ALA A 237 -1.04 -14.63 -3.65
N ILE A 238 -0.65 -15.18 -4.80
CA ILE A 238 0.62 -14.83 -5.44
C ILE A 238 0.56 -13.38 -5.94
N THR A 239 1.55 -12.57 -5.56
CA THR A 239 1.66 -11.16 -5.96
C THR A 239 2.74 -10.94 -6.99
N ASP A 240 3.79 -11.77 -6.98
CA ASP A 240 4.92 -11.64 -7.89
C ASP A 240 5.37 -13.01 -8.35
N VAL A 241 5.73 -13.09 -9.64
CA VAL A 241 6.34 -14.28 -10.25
C VAL A 241 7.52 -13.80 -11.08
N SER A 242 8.68 -14.38 -10.83
CA SER A 242 9.89 -14.18 -11.61
C SER A 242 10.23 -15.47 -12.35
N LEU A 243 10.50 -15.35 -13.65
CA LEU A 243 11.02 -16.42 -14.47
C LEU A 243 12.43 -16.01 -14.92
N SER A 244 13.44 -16.63 -14.35
CA SER A 244 14.83 -16.35 -14.66
C SER A 244 15.47 -17.50 -15.44
N ASN A 245 16.24 -17.16 -16.47
CA ASN A 245 17.08 -18.10 -17.19
C ASN A 245 18.52 -17.60 -17.11
N GLY A 246 19.31 -18.24 -16.25
CA GLY A 246 20.65 -17.81 -15.88
C GLY A 246 20.68 -16.82 -14.71
N THR A 247 21.89 -16.52 -14.25
CA THR A 247 22.15 -15.53 -13.20
C THR A 247 22.62 -14.24 -13.86
N THR A 248 21.78 -13.21 -13.87
CA THR A 248 22.23 -11.85 -14.21
C THR A 248 22.85 -11.25 -12.95
N GLU A 249 24.03 -11.72 -12.56
CA GLU A 249 24.84 -10.99 -11.58
C GLU A 249 25.36 -9.74 -12.26
N ALA A 250 24.76 -8.59 -11.94
CA ALA A 250 25.33 -7.32 -12.30
C ALA A 250 26.65 -7.19 -11.53
N THR A 251 27.78 -7.29 -12.22
CA THR A 251 29.08 -7.01 -11.65
C THR A 251 29.01 -5.62 -11.00
N ALA A 252 29.32 -5.53 -9.70
CA ALA A 252 29.33 -4.25 -9.00
C ALA A 252 30.43 -3.38 -9.60
N ALA A 253 30.06 -2.48 -10.51
CA ALA A 253 30.98 -1.54 -11.11
C ALA A 253 31.39 -0.49 -10.07
N THR A 254 32.68 -0.20 -9.98
CA THR A 254 33.17 0.91 -9.13
C THR A 254 32.77 2.23 -9.80
N PRO A 255 31.99 3.10 -9.14
CA PRO A 255 31.61 4.38 -9.73
C PRO A 255 32.84 5.26 -9.97
N ARG A 256 32.84 6.03 -11.06
CA ARG A 256 33.85 7.06 -11.29
C ARG A 256 33.73 8.18 -10.25
N SER A 257 34.82 8.87 -9.96
CA SER A 257 34.76 10.10 -9.16
C SER A 257 33.95 11.17 -9.90
N VAL A 258 33.09 11.87 -9.17
CA VAL A 258 32.26 12.96 -9.70
C VAL A 258 32.35 14.14 -8.75
N GLU A 259 32.69 15.31 -9.26
CA GLU A 259 32.72 16.55 -8.48
C GLU A 259 31.86 17.62 -9.15
N VAL A 260 30.83 18.09 -8.45
CA VAL A 260 29.96 19.16 -8.94
C VAL A 260 30.64 20.50 -8.74
N LYS A 261 31.03 21.19 -9.83
CA LYS A 261 31.59 22.54 -9.77
C LYS A 261 30.50 23.61 -9.77
N GLN A 262 29.46 23.41 -10.58
CA GLN A 262 28.29 24.27 -10.63
C GLN A 262 27.04 23.40 -10.82
N GLY A 263 26.21 23.31 -9.78
CA GLY A 263 25.05 22.41 -9.77
C GLY A 263 23.72 23.05 -10.16
N GLU A 264 23.64 24.37 -10.23
CA GLU A 264 22.37 25.11 -10.34
C GLU A 264 22.24 25.90 -11.65
N GLY A 265 21.00 26.28 -11.96
CA GLY A 265 20.64 27.10 -13.11
C GLY A 265 20.61 26.32 -14.42
N ASP A 266 20.57 27.07 -15.53
CA ASP A 266 20.44 26.57 -16.90
C ASP A 266 21.77 26.12 -17.52
N ARG A 267 22.86 26.23 -16.76
CA ARG A 267 24.20 25.76 -17.13
C ARG A 267 24.88 25.18 -15.90
N ARG A 268 25.22 23.90 -15.97
CA ARG A 268 25.82 23.14 -14.86
C ARG A 268 27.13 22.53 -15.33
N THR A 269 28.08 22.39 -14.41
CA THR A 269 29.41 21.87 -14.72
C THR A 269 29.83 20.85 -13.68
N VAL A 270 30.28 19.69 -14.14
CA VAL A 270 30.64 18.54 -13.33
C VAL A 270 31.97 17.99 -13.83
N GLU A 271 32.93 17.75 -12.94
CA GLU A 271 34.15 17.01 -13.27
C GLU A 271 33.91 15.52 -13.05
N VAL A 272 34.28 14.71 -14.05
CA VAL A 272 34.19 13.25 -14.00
C VAL A 272 35.60 12.69 -14.12
N GLY A 273 35.96 11.72 -13.27
CA GLY A 273 37.27 11.09 -13.31
C GLY A 273 37.44 10.05 -14.43
N ALA A 274 38.64 9.48 -14.50
CA ALA A 274 38.96 8.39 -15.40
C ALA A 274 38.21 7.10 -15.04
N GLY A 275 37.92 6.26 -16.03
CA GLY A 275 37.35 4.93 -15.81
C GLY A 275 36.66 4.32 -17.04
N GLU A 276 36.04 3.16 -16.84
CA GLU A 276 35.20 2.46 -17.82
C GLU A 276 33.95 3.26 -18.18
N ALA A 277 33.36 3.02 -19.36
CA ALA A 277 32.15 3.71 -19.81
C ALA A 277 31.05 3.70 -18.73
N SER A 278 30.52 4.87 -18.40
CA SER A 278 29.62 5.06 -17.25
C SER A 278 28.50 6.04 -17.58
N TYR A 279 27.41 6.00 -16.81
CA TYR A 279 26.32 6.97 -16.95
C TYR A 279 26.49 8.12 -15.96
N LEU A 280 26.51 9.36 -16.47
CA LEU A 280 26.31 10.54 -15.62
C LEU A 280 24.81 10.73 -15.44
N GLN A 281 24.32 10.50 -14.22
CA GLN A 281 22.90 10.55 -13.88
C GLN A 281 22.57 11.78 -13.03
N ILE A 282 21.42 12.40 -13.31
CA ILE A 282 20.81 13.40 -12.44
C ILE A 282 19.41 12.93 -12.05
N HIS A 283 19.06 13.11 -10.76
CA HIS A 283 17.77 12.72 -10.20
C HIS A 283 16.66 13.73 -10.53
N GLU A 284 16.59 14.11 -11.80
CA GLU A 284 15.61 15.04 -12.36
C GLU A 284 14.91 14.39 -13.54
N ASN A 285 13.68 14.84 -13.82
CA ASN A 285 12.90 14.36 -14.95
C ASN A 285 13.67 14.56 -16.26
N HIS A 286 13.71 13.51 -17.08
CA HIS A 286 14.28 13.57 -18.41
C HIS A 286 13.65 14.70 -19.24
N ASN A 287 14.47 15.60 -19.75
CA ASN A 287 14.04 16.75 -20.55
C ASN A 287 14.95 16.95 -21.75
N LYS A 288 14.35 16.98 -22.94
CA LYS A 288 15.04 17.11 -24.24
C LYS A 288 15.79 18.45 -24.41
N GLY A 289 15.49 19.47 -23.60
CA GLY A 289 16.17 20.76 -23.65
C GLY A 289 17.56 20.75 -23.00
N TRP A 290 17.91 19.72 -22.23
CA TRP A 290 19.24 19.58 -21.64
C TRP A 290 20.20 18.88 -22.60
N LYS A 291 21.33 19.53 -22.85
CA LYS A 291 22.45 19.00 -23.63
C LYS A 291 23.68 18.89 -22.75
N ALA A 292 24.41 17.78 -22.84
CA ALA A 292 25.68 17.61 -22.13
C ALA A 292 26.84 17.47 -23.11
N THR A 293 27.99 18.02 -22.74
CA THR A 293 29.24 17.89 -23.48
C THR A 293 30.38 17.52 -22.53
N LEU A 294 31.25 16.58 -22.91
CA LEU A 294 32.50 16.27 -22.21
C LEU A 294 33.64 16.93 -22.99
N ASP A 295 34.29 17.92 -22.38
CA ASP A 295 35.37 18.71 -23.00
C ASP A 295 35.01 19.19 -24.43
N GLY A 296 33.75 19.61 -24.60
CA GLY A 296 33.20 20.12 -25.87
C GLY A 296 32.63 19.07 -26.81
N LYS A 297 32.75 17.76 -26.52
CA LYS A 297 32.11 16.69 -27.31
C LYS A 297 30.75 16.33 -26.74
N GLU A 298 29.71 16.40 -27.56
CA GLU A 298 28.34 16.08 -27.14
C GLU A 298 28.19 14.63 -26.67
N LEU A 299 27.51 14.47 -25.54
CA LEU A 299 27.20 13.17 -24.96
C LEU A 299 25.79 12.72 -25.37
N THR A 300 25.61 11.42 -25.55
CA THR A 300 24.29 10.85 -25.87
C THR A 300 23.36 10.93 -24.66
N PRO A 301 22.22 11.64 -24.75
CA PRO A 301 21.24 11.69 -23.67
C PRO A 301 20.51 10.34 -23.55
N LEU A 302 20.24 9.95 -22.32
CA LEU A 302 19.60 8.70 -21.96
C LEU A 302 18.55 8.92 -20.88
N ARG A 303 17.59 7.99 -20.82
CA ARG A 303 16.62 7.91 -19.75
C ARG A 303 16.89 6.66 -18.92
N ILE A 304 17.33 6.84 -17.68
CA ILE A 304 17.61 5.75 -16.74
C ILE A 304 16.43 5.62 -15.77
N ASP A 305 16.18 4.39 -15.30
CA ASP A 305 15.08 4.03 -14.40
C ASP A 305 13.68 4.45 -14.90
N GLY A 306 13.55 4.67 -16.22
CA GLY A 306 12.29 5.06 -16.85
C GLY A 306 11.88 6.53 -16.68
N TRP A 307 12.62 7.35 -15.91
CA TRP A 307 12.25 8.76 -15.68
C TRP A 307 13.42 9.74 -15.59
N GLN A 308 14.61 9.29 -15.18
CA GLN A 308 15.74 10.15 -14.86
C GLN A 308 16.49 10.60 -16.10
N GLN A 309 17.07 11.81 -16.04
CA GLN A 309 17.98 12.30 -17.06
C GLN A 309 19.39 11.71 -16.85
N ALA A 310 19.99 11.20 -17.92
CA ALA A 310 21.36 10.72 -17.89
C ALA A 310 22.09 10.99 -19.21
N TRP A 311 23.41 10.81 -19.20
CA TRP A 311 24.26 10.83 -20.39
C TRP A 311 25.30 9.72 -20.33
N LEU A 312 25.62 9.11 -21.48
CA LEU A 312 26.72 8.15 -21.58
C LEU A 312 28.07 8.89 -21.60
N VAL A 313 28.88 8.69 -20.57
CA VAL A 313 30.27 9.12 -20.52
C VAL A 313 31.15 7.97 -21.03
N PRO A 314 31.87 8.13 -22.15
CA PRO A 314 32.69 7.06 -22.73
C PRO A 314 33.88 6.72 -21.82
N GLU A 315 34.42 5.51 -21.94
CA GLU A 315 35.67 5.10 -21.31
C GLU A 315 36.80 6.09 -21.63
N GLY A 316 37.63 6.40 -20.62
CA GLY A 316 38.81 7.25 -20.80
C GLY A 316 39.18 8.02 -19.54
N GLU A 317 39.96 9.09 -19.72
CA GLU A 317 40.55 9.91 -18.65
C GLU A 317 39.55 10.76 -17.84
N GLY A 318 38.28 10.81 -18.27
CA GLY A 318 37.30 11.74 -17.71
C GLY A 318 37.47 13.14 -18.28
N GLY A 319 37.02 14.15 -17.54
CA GLY A 319 37.06 15.55 -17.97
C GLY A 319 35.89 16.37 -17.42
N THR A 320 35.70 17.57 -17.98
CA THR A 320 34.63 18.47 -17.56
C THR A 320 33.38 18.22 -18.40
N VAL A 321 32.32 17.74 -17.74
CA VAL A 321 30.98 17.66 -18.32
C VAL A 321 30.24 18.96 -18.07
N THR A 322 29.88 19.63 -19.16
CA THR A 322 29.02 20.83 -19.15
C THR A 322 27.63 20.45 -19.60
N LEU A 323 26.64 20.69 -18.75
CA LEU A 323 25.22 20.56 -19.05
C LEU A 323 24.65 21.96 -19.32
N GLU A 324 23.89 22.11 -20.40
CA GLU A 324 23.26 23.38 -20.78
C GLU A 324 21.80 23.15 -21.19
N TYR A 325 20.90 23.97 -20.66
CA TYR A 325 19.51 24.00 -21.05
C TYR A 325 19.35 24.98 -22.22
N GLU A 326 19.43 24.46 -23.44
CA GLU A 326 19.45 25.27 -24.67
C GLU A 326 18.25 26.24 -24.79
N PRO A 327 17.00 25.88 -24.38
CA PRO A 327 15.87 26.80 -24.46
C PRO A 327 15.98 28.05 -23.59
N ALA A 328 16.85 28.05 -22.57
CA ALA A 328 17.01 29.20 -21.66
C ALA A 328 17.39 30.48 -22.39
N LYS A 329 18.31 30.40 -23.36
CA LYS A 329 18.78 31.58 -24.11
C LYS A 329 17.65 32.23 -24.91
N ILE A 330 16.83 31.42 -25.60
CA ILE A 330 15.69 31.90 -26.38
C ILE A 330 14.68 32.58 -25.45
N TYR A 331 14.41 31.95 -24.31
CA TYR A 331 13.50 32.51 -23.30
C TYR A 331 13.99 33.86 -22.76
N GLN A 332 15.27 33.96 -22.39
CA GLN A 332 15.86 35.21 -21.86
C GLN A 332 15.78 36.34 -22.88
N TRP A 333 16.15 36.09 -24.15
CA TRP A 333 16.03 37.09 -25.21
C TRP A 333 14.59 37.50 -25.48
N GLY A 334 13.66 36.54 -25.46
CA GLY A 334 12.23 36.81 -25.57
C GLY A 334 11.72 37.72 -24.45
N LEU A 335 12.15 37.47 -23.21
CA LEU A 335 11.76 38.27 -22.05
C LEU A 335 12.32 39.70 -22.11
N ILE A 336 13.59 39.85 -22.50
CA ILE A 336 14.21 41.18 -22.70
C ILE A 336 13.47 41.94 -23.80
N GLY A 337 13.19 41.30 -24.94
CA GLY A 337 12.46 41.90 -26.04
C GLY A 337 11.06 42.36 -25.63
N ALA A 338 10.32 41.52 -24.89
CA ALA A 338 9.01 41.86 -24.34
C ALA A 338 9.08 43.06 -23.38
N GLY A 339 10.08 43.11 -22.50
CA GLY A 339 10.30 44.24 -21.59
C GLY A 339 10.57 45.55 -22.32
N VAL A 340 11.41 45.53 -23.36
CA VAL A 340 11.69 46.70 -24.21
C VAL A 340 10.44 47.19 -24.92
N LEU A 341 9.66 46.28 -25.51
CA LEU A 341 8.40 46.62 -26.18
C LEU A 341 7.36 47.19 -25.21
N PHE A 342 7.27 46.63 -24.01
CA PHE A 342 6.39 47.15 -22.96
C PHE A 342 6.78 48.58 -22.54
N LEU A 343 8.07 48.83 -22.31
CA LEU A 343 8.57 50.17 -21.99
C LEU A 343 8.27 51.17 -23.12
N ALA A 344 8.47 50.76 -24.38
CA ALA A 344 8.13 51.59 -25.53
C ALA A 344 6.63 51.93 -25.56
N LEU A 345 5.76 50.96 -25.26
CA LEU A 345 4.31 51.17 -25.18
C LEU A 345 3.93 52.13 -24.05
N VAL A 346 4.55 52.00 -22.86
CA VAL A 346 4.34 52.93 -21.74
C VAL A 346 4.75 54.35 -22.13
N VAL A 347 5.92 54.52 -22.76
CA VAL A 347 6.37 55.84 -23.24
C VAL A 347 5.40 56.42 -24.27
N LEU A 348 4.95 55.62 -25.24
CA LEU A 348 3.96 56.04 -26.23
C LEU A 348 2.63 56.47 -25.59
N ALA A 349 2.15 55.73 -24.58
CA ALA A 349 0.94 56.07 -23.85
C ALA A 349 1.08 57.39 -23.07
N LEU A 350 2.22 57.61 -22.41
CA LEU A 350 2.48 58.85 -21.66
C LEU A 350 2.68 60.08 -22.57
N VAL A 351 3.32 59.91 -23.73
CA VAL A 351 3.46 60.98 -24.73
C VAL A 351 2.13 61.27 -25.43
N GLY A 352 1.32 60.24 -25.72
CA GLY A 352 -0.03 60.39 -26.25
C GLY A 352 -0.93 61.20 -25.32
N ARG A 353 -0.87 60.93 -24.01
CA ARG A 353 -1.62 61.69 -22.99
C ARG A 353 -1.21 63.16 -22.87
N LYS A 354 0.06 63.49 -23.10
CA LYS A 354 0.55 64.88 -23.08
C LYS A 354 0.16 65.69 -24.33
N LYS A 355 -0.18 65.03 -25.44
CA LYS A 355 -0.64 65.69 -26.67
C LYS A 355 -2.15 65.95 -26.69
N SER A 356 -2.91 65.32 -25.81
CA SER A 356 -4.26 65.75 -25.46
C SER A 356 -4.15 66.97 -24.54
N GLY A 357 -4.05 68.17 -25.11
CA GLY A 357 -4.34 69.42 -24.38
C GLY A 357 -5.78 69.42 -23.86
N PRO A 358 -6.16 70.35 -22.95
CA PRO A 358 -7.50 70.37 -22.37
C PRO A 358 -8.53 70.37 -23.50
N GLU A 359 -9.42 69.38 -23.47
CA GLU A 359 -10.52 69.22 -24.41
C GLU A 359 -11.33 70.53 -24.43
N GLU A 360 -11.25 71.27 -25.54
CA GLU A 360 -12.16 72.36 -25.82
C GLU A 360 -13.56 71.79 -25.68
N THR A 361 -14.35 72.34 -24.75
CA THR A 361 -15.71 71.87 -24.50
C THR A 361 -16.55 72.31 -25.69
N GLU A 362 -16.64 71.45 -26.70
CA GLU A 362 -17.44 71.72 -27.88
C GLU A 362 -18.92 71.62 -27.48
N GLU A 363 -19.60 72.77 -27.44
CA GLU A 363 -21.03 72.90 -27.15
C GLU A 363 -21.84 71.98 -28.07
N LEU A 364 -22.54 71.01 -27.47
CA LEU A 364 -23.51 70.18 -28.17
C LEU A 364 -24.63 71.05 -28.74
N PRO A 365 -24.96 70.96 -30.05
CA PRO A 365 -26.04 71.73 -30.64
C PRO A 365 -27.40 71.31 -30.07
N ALA A 366 -28.21 72.30 -29.70
CA ALA A 366 -29.52 72.12 -29.09
C ALA A 366 -30.48 71.33 -30.02
N PRO A 367 -31.30 70.40 -29.47
CA PRO A 367 -32.21 69.60 -30.27
C PRO A 367 -33.32 70.46 -30.91
N PRO A 368 -33.78 70.12 -32.13
CA PRO A 368 -34.79 70.90 -32.83
C PRO A 368 -36.13 70.88 -32.07
N GLY A 369 -36.73 72.06 -31.90
CA GLY A 369 -37.98 72.25 -31.17
C GLY A 369 -39.21 71.68 -31.90
N PRO A 370 -40.28 71.32 -31.17
CA PRO A 370 -41.53 70.84 -31.76
C PRO A 370 -42.32 71.99 -32.42
N GLY A 371 -43.10 71.66 -33.45
CA GLY A 371 -43.90 72.62 -34.23
C GLY A 371 -45.09 73.22 -33.52
#